data_AF-A0A3C0V8T7-F1
#
_entry.id   AF-A0A3C0V8T7-F1
#
_cell.length_a   1.000
_cell.length_b   1.000
_cell.length_c   1.000
_cell.angle_alpha   90.00
_cell.angle_beta   90.00
_cell.angle_gamma   90.00
#
_symmetry.space_group_name_H-M   'P 1'
#
loop_
_entity.id
_entity.type
_entity.pdbx_description
1 polymer ?
#
loop_
_entity_poly.entity_id
_entity_poly.type
_entity_poly.pdbx_seq_one_letter_code
_entity_poly.pdbx_strand_id
1 'polypeptide(L)'
;MTSGPERRPIGASRGLSPETGARLAALWREIDSASAPSAGCERCGRCCKFAEAGHVLYAERIEALHALDCAAELDRAQIARGLCPFYRGGECLNREGRPLGCRMFFCAAAGAEERQALHERQLRRVRAIAQEGGIAIDYRPFLAHMDEMLGREPGSP
;
A
#
# COMPACT_ATOMS: atom_id res chain seq x y z
N MET A 1 -8.92 -20.79 -25.35
CA MET A 1 -9.61 -19.60 -24.80
C MET A 1 -9.07 -19.36 -23.41
N THR A 2 -7.97 -18.61 -23.29
CA THR A 2 -7.36 -18.31 -21.98
C THR A 2 -8.14 -17.17 -21.34
N SER A 3 -8.88 -17.48 -20.29
CA SER A 3 -9.53 -16.49 -19.42
C SER A 3 -8.51 -15.42 -19.03
N GLY A 4 -8.72 -14.19 -19.49
CA GLY A 4 -7.92 -13.05 -19.07
C GLY A 4 -8.09 -12.78 -17.57
N PRO A 5 -7.15 -12.07 -16.93
CA PRO A 5 -7.27 -11.75 -15.50
C PRO A 5 -8.61 -11.05 -15.23
N GLU A 6 -9.36 -11.58 -14.28
CA GLU A 6 -10.67 -11.09 -13.88
C GLU A 6 -10.50 -9.73 -13.20
N ARG A 7 -10.73 -8.67 -13.98
CA ARG A 7 -10.65 -7.27 -13.52
C ARG A 7 -11.97 -6.91 -12.86
N ARG A 8 -11.92 -6.55 -11.57
CA ARG A 8 -13.10 -6.08 -10.83
C ARG A 8 -12.97 -4.59 -10.54
N PRO A 9 -13.93 -3.74 -10.97
CA PRO A 9 -14.06 -2.40 -10.41
C PRO A 9 -14.41 -2.52 -8.91
N ILE A 10 -13.78 -1.72 -8.07
CA ILE A 10 -14.02 -1.76 -6.62
C ILE A 10 -15.30 -0.98 -6.31
N GLY A 11 -16.31 -1.68 -5.78
CA GLY A 11 -17.54 -1.07 -5.23
C GLY A 11 -17.30 -0.39 -3.88
N ALA A 12 -18.09 0.65 -3.60
CA ALA A 12 -17.90 1.66 -2.55
C ALA A 12 -17.51 1.17 -1.12
N SER A 13 -16.54 1.89 -0.55
CA SER A 13 -16.00 1.94 0.83
C SER A 13 -15.90 0.63 1.61
N ARG A 14 -14.68 0.09 1.74
CA ARG A 14 -14.41 -1.16 2.49
C ARG A 14 -13.69 -1.00 3.83
N GLY A 15 -13.44 0.19 4.37
CA GLY A 15 -13.08 0.22 5.80
C GLY A 15 -12.63 1.51 6.48
N LEU A 16 -12.42 2.63 5.79
CA LEU A 16 -12.09 3.88 6.47
C LEU A 16 -13.27 4.85 6.48
N SER A 17 -13.47 5.54 7.61
CA SER A 17 -14.34 6.71 7.63
C SER A 17 -13.71 7.82 6.74
N PRO A 18 -14.53 8.72 6.15
CA PRO A 18 -14.01 9.82 5.34
C PRO A 18 -12.97 10.67 6.08
N GLU A 19 -13.18 10.90 7.38
CA GLU A 19 -12.26 11.62 8.24
C GLU A 19 -10.91 10.88 8.40
N THR A 20 -10.94 9.59 8.74
CA THR A 20 -9.73 8.77 8.91
C THR A 20 -8.95 8.70 7.60
N GLY A 21 -9.64 8.48 6.48
CA GLY A 21 -9.02 8.47 5.15
C GLY A 21 -8.39 9.81 4.79
N ALA A 22 -9.07 10.93 5.06
CA ALA A 22 -8.54 12.27 4.79
C ALA A 22 -7.30 12.59 5.63
N ARG A 23 -7.28 12.18 6.91
CA ARG A 23 -6.13 12.35 7.80
C ARG A 23 -4.92 11.56 7.33
N LEU A 24 -5.12 10.30 6.93
CA LEU A 24 -4.04 9.48 6.39
C LEU A 24 -3.52 10.04 5.06
N ALA A 25 -4.41 10.48 4.17
CA ALA A 25 -4.03 11.13 2.91
C ALA A 25 -3.24 12.44 3.14
N ALA A 26 -3.58 13.20 4.18
CA ALA A 26 -2.83 14.39 4.56
C ALA A 26 -1.39 14.04 5.02
N LEU A 27 -1.24 12.98 5.83
CA LEU A 27 0.07 12.47 6.22
C LEU A 27 0.89 12.01 5.01
N TRP A 28 0.26 11.35 4.04
CA TRP A 28 0.91 10.96 2.78
C TRP A 28 1.41 12.14 1.97
N ARG A 29 0.60 13.20 1.84
CA ARG A 29 1.03 14.43 1.16
C ARG A 29 2.23 15.07 1.87
N GLU A 30 2.20 15.13 3.20
CA GLU A 30 3.33 15.66 3.98
C GLU A 30 4.62 14.86 3.74
N ILE A 31 4.55 13.53 3.79
CA ILE A 31 5.71 12.65 3.57
C ILE A 31 6.22 12.79 2.13
N ASP A 32 5.33 12.76 1.15
CA ASP A 32 5.69 12.91 -0.27
C ASP A 32 6.36 14.27 -0.51
N SER A 33 5.84 15.37 0.05
CA SER A 33 6.44 16.70 -0.05
C SER A 33 7.81 16.78 0.64
N ALA A 34 7.98 16.17 1.81
CA ALA A 34 9.26 16.13 2.52
C ALA A 34 10.32 15.29 1.76
N SER A 35 9.88 14.30 0.99
CA SER A 35 10.75 13.47 0.15
C SER A 35 11.07 14.07 -1.22
N ALA A 36 10.40 15.16 -1.63
CA ALA A 36 10.44 15.69 -2.99
C ALA A 36 11.82 16.17 -3.51
N PRO A 37 12.77 16.69 -2.69
CA PRO A 37 14.10 17.03 -3.20
C PRO A 37 15.08 15.85 -3.28
N SER A 38 14.69 14.66 -2.81
CA SER A 38 15.57 13.50 -2.70
C SER A 38 14.78 12.21 -2.88
N ALA A 39 14.83 11.63 -4.08
CA ALA A 39 15.23 10.23 -4.29
C ALA A 39 14.55 9.52 -5.48
N GLY A 40 15.31 9.34 -6.57
CA GLY A 40 15.58 8.05 -7.20
C GLY A 40 14.43 7.10 -7.60
N CYS A 41 13.17 7.54 -7.62
CA CYS A 41 12.06 6.72 -8.11
C CYS A 41 11.97 6.81 -9.63
N GLU A 42 12.54 5.81 -10.30
CA GLU A 42 12.54 5.71 -11.77
C GLU A 42 11.22 5.19 -12.35
N ARG A 43 10.18 5.03 -11.52
CA ARG A 43 8.90 4.39 -11.91
C ARG A 43 9.09 3.01 -12.58
N CYS A 44 10.17 2.29 -12.25
CA CYS A 44 10.53 1.02 -12.86
C CYS A 44 9.73 -0.19 -12.35
N GLY A 45 8.84 0.00 -11.37
CA GLY A 45 7.99 -1.07 -10.84
C GLY A 45 8.70 -2.11 -9.96
N ARG A 46 10.03 -2.02 -9.75
CA ARG A 46 10.80 -2.94 -8.89
C ARG A 46 10.23 -3.06 -7.48
N CYS A 47 9.75 -1.96 -6.90
CA CYS A 47 9.11 -1.97 -5.57
C CYS A 47 7.82 -2.81 -5.51
N CYS A 48 7.13 -3.01 -6.64
CA CYS A 48 5.89 -3.76 -6.74
C CYS A 48 6.08 -5.26 -7.00
N LYS A 49 7.30 -5.68 -7.34
CA LYS A 49 7.65 -7.07 -7.66
C LYS A 49 8.30 -7.76 -6.45
N PHE A 50 7.54 -7.96 -5.38
CA PHE A 50 8.07 -8.40 -4.08
C PHE A 50 8.91 -9.69 -4.16
N ALA A 51 8.41 -10.72 -4.85
CA ALA A 51 9.14 -11.97 -5.02
C ALA A 51 10.45 -11.81 -5.82
N GLU A 52 10.41 -11.06 -6.93
CA GLU A 52 11.60 -10.83 -7.80
C GLU A 52 12.64 -9.93 -7.11
N ALA A 53 12.19 -8.93 -6.36
CA ALA A 53 13.06 -7.99 -5.66
C ALA A 53 13.59 -8.54 -4.32
N GLY A 54 13.08 -9.69 -3.86
CA GLY A 54 13.50 -10.32 -2.61
C GLY A 54 13.13 -9.54 -1.35
N HIS A 55 12.20 -8.57 -1.44
CA HIS A 55 11.75 -7.78 -0.29
C HIS A 55 10.28 -8.02 0.03
N VAL A 56 9.95 -7.91 1.32
CA VAL A 56 8.58 -7.97 1.82
C VAL A 56 8.16 -6.56 2.21
N LEU A 57 7.06 -6.09 1.61
CA LEU A 57 6.42 -4.85 2.06
C LEU A 57 5.55 -5.16 3.27
N TYR A 58 5.91 -4.61 4.44
CA TYR A 58 5.03 -4.61 5.60
C TYR A 58 4.17 -3.34 5.61
N ALA A 59 2.95 -3.47 6.11
CA ALA A 59 2.01 -2.36 6.23
C ALA A 59 1.07 -2.58 7.42
N GLU A 60 0.58 -1.47 7.99
CA GLU A 60 -0.55 -1.47 8.90
C GLU A 60 -1.87 -1.71 8.15
N ARG A 61 -2.85 -2.28 8.83
CA ARG A 61 -4.20 -2.51 8.27
C ARG A 61 -4.83 -1.24 7.69
N ILE A 62 -4.67 -0.09 8.36
CA ILE A 62 -5.20 1.19 7.89
C ILE A 62 -4.63 1.56 6.51
N GLU A 63 -3.36 1.24 6.23
CA GLU A 63 -2.71 1.54 4.96
C GLU A 63 -3.24 0.63 3.85
N ALA A 64 -3.49 -0.64 4.17
CA ALA A 64 -4.11 -1.58 3.24
C ALA A 64 -5.56 -1.20 2.89
N LEU A 65 -6.35 -0.78 3.88
CA LEU A 65 -7.71 -0.25 3.65
C LEU A 65 -7.68 1.00 2.76
N HIS A 66 -6.79 1.94 3.06
CA HIS A 66 -6.63 3.14 2.26
C HIS A 66 -6.18 2.83 0.82
N ALA A 67 -5.29 1.86 0.65
CA ALA A 67 -4.88 1.40 -0.67
C ALA A 67 -6.08 0.89 -1.49
N LEU A 68 -7.00 0.15 -0.87
CA LEU A 68 -8.22 -0.30 -1.53
C LEU A 68 -9.18 0.87 -1.83
N ASP A 69 -9.35 1.81 -0.91
CA ASP A 69 -10.23 2.98 -1.10
C ASP A 69 -9.73 3.90 -2.23
N CYS A 70 -8.42 3.98 -2.46
CA CYS A 70 -7.82 4.74 -3.57
C CYS A 70 -7.78 3.99 -4.91
N ALA A 71 -7.99 2.68 -4.92
CA ALA A 71 -7.75 1.88 -6.11
C ALA A 71 -8.91 1.97 -7.10
N ALA A 72 -8.62 2.48 -8.29
CA ALA A 72 -9.55 2.41 -9.43
C ALA A 72 -9.64 0.99 -10.00
N GLU A 73 -8.51 0.28 -10.02
CA GLU A 73 -8.39 -1.06 -10.57
C GLU A 73 -7.38 -1.89 -9.77
N LEU A 74 -7.62 -3.20 -9.72
CA LEU A 74 -6.68 -4.18 -9.18
C LEU A 74 -6.78 -5.51 -9.93
N ASP A 75 -5.74 -6.33 -9.81
CA ASP A 75 -5.70 -7.71 -10.28
C ASP A 75 -5.31 -8.63 -9.12
N ARG A 76 -6.31 -9.33 -8.56
CA ARG A 76 -6.10 -10.24 -7.42
C ARG A 76 -5.15 -11.39 -7.78
N ALA A 77 -5.10 -11.83 -9.04
CA ALA A 77 -4.25 -12.94 -9.46
C ALA A 77 -2.74 -12.62 -9.31
N GLN A 78 -2.37 -11.33 -9.20
CA GLN A 78 -1.02 -10.89 -8.91
C GLN A 78 -0.52 -11.38 -7.53
N ILE A 79 -1.41 -11.50 -6.53
CA ILE A 79 -1.03 -11.84 -5.16
C ILE A 79 -0.41 -13.24 -5.11
N ALA A 80 -1.04 -14.23 -5.77
CA ALA A 80 -0.52 -15.60 -5.87
C ALA A 80 0.84 -15.67 -6.59
N ARG A 81 1.19 -14.64 -7.38
CA ARG A 81 2.47 -14.51 -8.09
C ARG A 81 3.52 -13.72 -7.28
N GLY A 82 3.21 -13.31 -6.05
CA GLY A 82 4.08 -12.47 -5.24
C GLY A 82 4.21 -11.03 -5.77
N LEU A 83 3.22 -10.54 -6.50
CA LEU A 83 3.17 -9.21 -7.09
C LEU A 83 2.11 -8.35 -6.40
N CYS A 84 2.35 -7.04 -6.35
CA CYS A 84 1.35 -6.09 -5.87
C CYS A 84 0.09 -6.14 -6.77
N PRO A 85 -1.14 -6.19 -6.22
CA PRO A 85 -2.37 -6.23 -7.01
C PRO A 85 -2.62 -4.96 -7.84
N PHE A 86 -1.89 -3.87 -7.57
CA PHE A 86 -1.94 -2.62 -8.32
C PHE A 86 -0.83 -2.47 -9.37
N TYR A 87 -0.01 -3.52 -9.57
CA TYR A 87 1.05 -3.53 -10.56
C TYR A 87 0.51 -3.81 -11.95
N ARG A 88 0.94 -3.02 -12.95
CA ARG A 88 0.64 -3.29 -14.36
C ARG A 88 1.78 -2.85 -15.25
N GLY A 89 2.35 -3.78 -16.01
CA GLY A 89 3.25 -3.45 -17.13
C GLY A 89 4.46 -2.58 -16.78
N GLY A 90 4.95 -2.63 -15.53
CA GLY A 90 6.05 -1.78 -15.06
C GLY A 90 5.61 -0.62 -14.16
N GLU A 91 4.33 -0.33 -14.05
CA GLU A 91 3.81 0.82 -13.32
C GLU A 91 2.95 0.44 -12.11
N CYS A 92 2.87 1.37 -11.14
CA CYS A 92 1.94 1.29 -10.03
C CYS A 92 0.70 2.12 -10.35
N LEU A 93 -0.46 1.46 -10.43
CA LEU A 93 -1.74 2.12 -10.70
C LEU A 93 -2.35 2.80 -9.48
N ASN A 94 -1.80 2.55 -8.28
CA ASN A 94 -2.33 3.06 -7.03
C ASN A 94 -1.32 3.94 -6.30
N ARG A 95 -0.78 4.94 -6.99
CA ARG A 95 0.30 5.80 -6.47
C ARG A 95 -0.14 6.58 -5.23
N GLU A 96 -1.41 6.99 -5.19
CA GLU A 96 -2.02 7.72 -4.08
C GLU A 96 -2.23 6.84 -2.86
N GLY A 97 -2.67 5.59 -3.05
CA GLY A 97 -2.91 4.62 -1.97
C GLY A 97 -1.66 3.86 -1.49
N ARG A 98 -0.44 4.27 -1.89
CA ARG A 98 0.79 3.57 -1.51
C ARG A 98 0.99 3.55 0.01
N PRO A 99 1.32 2.39 0.61
CA PRO A 99 1.76 2.32 2.00
C PRO A 99 3.07 3.09 2.24
N LEU A 100 3.35 3.39 3.50
CA LEU A 100 4.54 4.08 3.99
C LEU A 100 5.82 3.45 3.44
N GLY A 101 5.94 2.11 3.47
CA GLY A 101 7.10 1.39 2.94
C GLY A 101 7.34 1.66 1.45
N CYS A 102 6.28 1.76 0.65
CA CYS A 102 6.38 2.10 -0.78
C CYS A 102 6.81 3.54 -1.04
N ARG A 103 6.55 4.46 -0.09
CA ARG A 103 6.91 5.88 -0.22
C ARG A 103 8.36 6.15 0.14
N MET A 104 8.95 5.32 0.99
CA MET A 104 10.33 5.47 1.46
C MET A 104 11.31 4.47 0.83
N PHE A 105 10.82 3.59 -0.04
CA PHE A 105 11.68 2.73 -0.86
C PHE A 105 12.25 3.50 -2.04
N PHE A 106 13.57 3.64 -2.09
CA PHE A 106 14.29 4.32 -3.17
C PHE A 106 15.38 3.42 -3.75
N CYS A 107 15.50 3.40 -5.09
CA CYS A 107 16.38 2.48 -5.81
C CYS A 107 17.88 2.79 -5.63
N ALA A 108 18.23 4.02 -5.26
CA ALA A 108 19.60 4.44 -4.93
C ALA A 108 19.71 4.60 -3.41
N ALA A 109 20.33 3.63 -2.73
CA ALA A 109 20.34 3.54 -1.27
C ALA A 109 21.61 4.15 -0.67
N ALA A 110 21.49 5.30 0.01
CA ALA A 110 22.48 5.79 0.98
C ALA A 110 21.74 6.28 2.25
N GLY A 111 22.23 5.98 3.45
CA GLY A 111 21.57 6.36 4.73
C GLY A 111 20.43 5.42 5.15
N ALA A 112 20.77 4.17 5.49
CA ALA A 112 19.79 3.16 5.89
C ALA A 112 19.21 3.41 7.29
N GLU A 113 20.04 3.86 8.22
CA GLU A 113 19.64 4.14 9.61
C GLU A 113 18.72 5.35 9.69
N GLU A 114 19.02 6.43 8.97
CA GLU A 114 18.17 7.62 8.93
C GLU A 114 16.80 7.31 8.33
N ARG A 115 16.76 6.47 7.28
CA ARG A 115 15.50 5.99 6.70
C ARG A 115 14.72 5.12 7.67
N GLN A 116 15.39 4.24 8.42
CA GLN A 116 14.73 3.41 9.42
C GLN A 116 14.13 4.26 10.54
N ALA A 117 14.89 5.22 11.08
CA ALA A 117 14.42 6.13 12.11
C ALA A 117 13.26 7.01 11.61
N LEU A 118 13.32 7.46 10.35
CA LEU A 118 12.21 8.16 9.71
C LEU A 118 10.99 7.25 9.57
N HIS A 119 11.17 6.01 9.10
CA HIS A 119 10.09 5.04 8.95
C HIS A 119 9.37 4.80 10.28
N GLU A 120 10.11 4.53 11.36
CA GLU A 120 9.54 4.30 12.69
C GLU A 120 8.79 5.52 13.23
N ARG A 121 9.31 6.73 12.98
CA ARG A 121 8.61 7.97 13.33
C ARG A 121 7.28 8.10 12.59
N GLN A 122 7.26 7.85 11.28
CA GLN A 122 6.02 7.97 10.50
C GLN A 122 5.05 6.83 10.81
N LEU A 123 5.53 5.62 11.04
CA LEU A 123 4.70 4.47 11.44
C LEU A 123 3.94 4.75 12.74
N ARG A 124 4.58 5.40 13.72
CA ARG A 124 3.89 5.84 14.95
C ARG A 124 2.72 6.78 14.67
N ARG A 125 2.86 7.67 13.69
CA ARG A 125 1.78 8.60 13.29
C ARG A 125 0.66 7.88 12.56
N VAL A 126 0.99 6.92 11.69
CA VAL A 126 0.01 6.02 11.04
C VAL A 126 -0.81 5.27 12.10
N ARG A 127 -0.14 4.70 13.10
CA ARG A 127 -0.80 4.00 14.21
C ARG A 127 -1.71 4.90 15.04
N ALA A 128 -1.30 6.13 15.31
CA ALA A 128 -2.15 7.10 16.02
C ALA A 128 -3.44 7.38 15.22
N ILE A 129 -3.34 7.61 13.91
CA ILE A 129 -4.52 7.80 13.04
C ILE A 129 -5.40 6.55 13.04
N ALA A 130 -4.81 5.35 13.00
CA ALA A 130 -5.55 4.09 13.08
C ALA A 130 -6.33 3.96 14.39
N GLN A 131 -5.68 4.18 15.53
CA GLN A 131 -6.31 4.07 16.85
C GLN A 131 -7.45 5.08 17.02
N GLU A 132 -7.22 6.34 16.64
CA GLU A 132 -8.24 7.39 16.72
C GLU A 132 -9.42 7.13 15.77
N GLY A 133 -9.16 6.50 14.62
CA GLY A 133 -10.19 6.05 13.67
C GLY A 133 -10.85 4.71 14.03
N GLY A 134 -10.51 4.09 15.16
CA GLY A 134 -11.06 2.79 15.59
C GLY A 134 -10.59 1.60 14.76
N ILE A 135 -9.49 1.72 14.03
CA ILE A 135 -8.89 0.66 13.23
C ILE A 135 -7.87 -0.11 14.07
N ALA A 136 -8.00 -1.43 14.11
CA ALA A 136 -7.04 -2.30 14.81
C ALA A 136 -5.63 -2.16 14.24
N ILE A 137 -4.64 -2.09 15.14
CA ILE A 137 -3.21 -2.16 14.78
C ILE A 137 -2.90 -3.59 14.36
N ASP A 138 -2.37 -3.75 13.17
CA ASP A 138 -2.03 -5.04 12.57
C ASP A 138 -0.96 -4.81 11.51
N TYR A 139 0.29 -4.99 11.93
CA TYR A 139 1.49 -4.80 11.12
C TYR A 139 2.00 -6.14 10.59
N ARG A 140 1.78 -6.39 9.31
CA ARG A 140 2.13 -7.66 8.66
C ARG A 140 2.41 -7.45 7.18
N PRO A 141 2.83 -8.50 6.43
CA PRO A 141 3.03 -8.38 5.00
C PRO A 141 1.80 -7.83 4.28
N PHE A 142 2.00 -6.85 3.42
CA PHE A 142 0.96 -6.17 2.67
C PHE A 142 0.13 -7.15 1.81
N LEU A 143 0.79 -8.14 1.20
CA LEU A 143 0.07 -9.18 0.45
C LEU A 143 -0.86 -10.02 1.32
N ALA A 144 -0.55 -10.21 2.61
CA ALA A 144 -1.44 -10.91 3.54
C ALA A 144 -2.70 -10.09 3.85
N HIS A 145 -2.56 -8.75 4.01
CA HIS A 145 -3.72 -7.86 4.09
C HIS A 145 -4.57 -7.91 2.83
N MET A 146 -3.94 -7.83 1.66
CA MET A 146 -4.65 -7.88 0.38
C MET A 146 -5.39 -9.21 0.19
N ASP A 147 -4.76 -10.34 0.51
CA ASP A 147 -5.41 -11.64 0.37
C ASP A 147 -6.60 -11.79 1.33
N GLU A 148 -6.48 -11.36 2.59
CA GLU A 148 -7.60 -11.36 3.55
C GLU A 148 -8.74 -10.46 3.07
N MET A 149 -8.45 -9.21 2.71
CA MET A 149 -9.47 -8.20 2.39
C MET A 149 -10.17 -8.47 1.05
N LEU A 150 -9.47 -9.09 0.10
CA LEU A 150 -10.03 -9.48 -1.19
C LEU A 150 -10.61 -10.90 -1.19
N GLY A 151 -10.24 -11.74 -0.21
CA GLY A 151 -10.81 -13.06 0.02
C GLY A 151 -12.15 -13.05 0.77
N ARG A 152 -12.49 -11.97 1.49
CA ARG A 152 -13.83 -11.75 2.03
C ARG A 152 -14.78 -11.28 0.92
N GLU A 153 -15.53 -12.22 0.36
CA GLU A 153 -16.77 -11.92 -0.37
C GLU A 153 -17.77 -11.27 0.61
N PRO A 154 -18.44 -10.16 0.25
CA PRO A 154 -19.55 -9.66 1.05
C PRO A 154 -20.74 -10.62 0.86
N GLY A 155 -21.03 -11.42 1.89
CA GLY A 155 -22.25 -12.23 1.95
C GLY A 155 -22.11 -13.69 1.48
N SER A 156 -21.21 -14.47 2.06
CA SER A 156 -21.47 -15.91 2.20
C SER A 156 -22.18 -16.15 3.54
N PRO A 157 -23.25 -16.96 3.58
CA PRO A 157 -24.10 -17.17 4.75
C PRO A 157 -23.37 -17.77 5.95
#